data_AF-A0A815BWL9-F1
#
_entry.id   AF-A0A815BWL9-F1
#
_cell.length_a   1.000
_cell.length_b   1.000
_cell.length_c   1.000
_cell.angle_alpha   90.00
_cell.angle_beta   90.00
_cell.angle_gamma   90.00
#
_symmetry.space_group_name_H-M   'P 1'
#
loop_
_entity.id
_entity.type
_entity.pdbx_description
1 polymer ?
#
loop_
_entity_poly.entity_id
_entity_poly.type
_entity_poly.pdbx_seq_one_letter_code
_entity_poly.pdbx_strand_id
1 'polypeptide(L)'
;MMKKTVHQIFRRNGNLSWEYDPIPDMCWSSILNSFIIITGKNGVFLMNENLTSLECIQTIEKKQWLSCTCSDSNLFLTTNESGSNIFQYNFLLSFHFMKQWKSSQSCNSDEFIYNIAYNNETLALIIKNRTNNKNRIELRSSSVFDPFWSITFNAAYCLTSWKNRVCVLKYNEWLVIDYGNSRLFHVSKDGQVKANRSYKPRINNAILFGTNILVIKTLDNANCYRI
;
A
#
# COMPACT_ATOMS: atom_id res chain seq x y z
N MET A 1 2.11 -9.85 37.52
CA MET A 1 2.65 -9.17 36.31
C MET A 1 1.81 -9.62 35.10
N MET A 2 0.79 -8.85 34.72
CA MET A 2 -0.24 -9.30 33.77
C MET A 2 0.24 -9.22 32.32
N LYS A 3 0.31 -10.39 31.65
CA LYS A 3 0.31 -10.51 30.19
C LYS A 3 -1.05 -10.05 29.67
N LYS A 4 -1.13 -8.83 29.13
CA LYS A 4 -2.28 -8.44 28.30
C LYS A 4 -2.06 -9.02 26.91
N THR A 5 -2.82 -10.05 26.58
CA THR A 5 -3.00 -10.56 25.22
C THR A 5 -3.53 -9.41 24.36
N VAL A 6 -2.99 -9.24 23.14
CA VAL A 6 -3.34 -8.18 22.16
C VAL A 6 -4.85 -8.13 21.81
N HIS A 7 -5.63 -9.11 22.26
CA HIS A 7 -7.09 -9.16 22.11
C HIS A 7 -7.87 -8.13 22.96
N GLN A 8 -7.24 -7.40 23.89
CA GLN A 8 -7.92 -6.39 24.72
C GLN A 8 -7.82 -4.94 24.22
N ILE A 9 -7.18 -4.68 23.07
CA ILE A 9 -7.00 -3.29 22.57
C ILE A 9 -8.23 -2.76 21.80
N PHE A 10 -9.16 -3.62 21.39
CA PHE A 10 -10.35 -3.21 20.62
C PHE A 10 -11.65 -3.43 21.40
N ARG A 11 -11.91 -2.62 22.43
CA ARG A 11 -13.28 -2.36 22.89
C ARG A 11 -13.76 -1.06 22.23
N ARG A 12 -14.61 -1.18 21.20
CA ARG A 12 -15.30 -0.04 20.57
C ARG A 12 -16.67 0.14 21.21
N ASN A 13 -16.94 1.34 21.73
CA ASN A 13 -18.29 1.86 21.89
C ASN A 13 -18.59 2.67 20.62
N GLY A 14 -19.46 2.16 19.75
CA GLY A 14 -19.84 2.78 18.48
C GLY A 14 -19.51 1.90 17.28
N ASN A 15 -20.54 1.30 16.68
CA ASN A 15 -20.44 0.63 15.38
C ASN A 15 -20.75 1.67 14.29
N LEU A 16 -19.74 2.22 13.63
CA LEU A 16 -19.95 2.77 12.29
C LEU A 16 -20.14 1.60 11.32
N SER A 17 -21.33 1.45 10.76
CA SER A 17 -21.60 0.49 9.68
C SER A 17 -20.88 0.93 8.42
N TRP A 18 -20.15 -0.01 7.80
CA TRP A 18 -19.55 0.23 6.47
C TRP A 18 -20.55 -0.20 5.40
N GLU A 19 -21.18 0.77 4.75
CA GLU A 19 -22.24 0.55 3.75
C GLU A 19 -21.75 0.72 2.30
N TYR A 20 -20.45 0.93 2.12
CA TYR A 20 -19.83 1.14 0.81
C TYR A 20 -19.22 -0.15 0.24
N ASP A 21 -18.69 -0.06 -0.98
CA ASP A 21 -17.94 -1.12 -1.65
C ASP A 21 -16.80 -1.70 -0.78
N PRO A 22 -16.27 -2.88 -1.14
CA PRO A 22 -15.05 -3.39 -0.56
C PRO A 22 -13.93 -2.35 -0.55
N ILE A 23 -13.14 -2.36 0.51
CA ILE A 23 -11.97 -1.50 0.69
C ILE A 23 -10.76 -2.21 0.05
N PRO A 24 -10.33 -1.84 -1.17
CA PRO A 24 -9.13 -2.41 -1.78
C PRO A 24 -7.86 -2.04 -1.02
N ASP A 25 -7.79 -0.82 -0.47
CA ASP A 25 -6.65 -0.33 0.29
C ASP A 25 -7.00 0.84 1.22
N MET A 26 -6.10 1.13 2.16
CA MET A 26 -6.17 2.30 3.02
C MET A 26 -4.77 2.74 3.45
N CYS A 27 -4.58 4.03 3.68
CA CYS A 27 -3.34 4.57 4.26
C CYS A 27 -3.64 5.57 5.38
N TRP A 28 -2.66 5.80 6.25
CA TRP A 28 -2.77 6.76 7.35
C TRP A 28 -2.03 8.05 7.00
N SER A 29 -2.69 9.20 7.14
CA SER A 29 -2.04 10.51 7.03
C SER A 29 -1.85 11.11 8.42
N SER A 30 -0.59 11.30 8.81
CA SER A 30 -0.24 11.98 10.07
C SER A 30 -0.62 13.46 10.06
N ILE A 31 -0.63 14.10 8.88
CA ILE A 31 -1.01 15.52 8.75
C ILE A 31 -2.51 15.72 8.91
N LEU A 32 -3.33 14.80 8.41
CA LEU A 32 -4.79 14.85 8.56
C LEU A 32 -5.29 14.16 9.83
N ASN A 33 -4.41 13.47 10.56
CA ASN A 33 -4.74 12.59 11.68
C ASN A 33 -5.92 11.63 11.37
N SER A 34 -5.90 11.07 10.16
CA SER A 34 -7.03 10.33 9.60
C SER A 34 -6.57 9.20 8.68
N PHE A 35 -7.37 8.15 8.61
CA PHE A 35 -7.28 7.13 7.58
C PHE A 35 -7.89 7.65 6.28
N ILE A 36 -7.16 7.47 5.18
CA ILE A 36 -7.64 7.65 3.83
C ILE A 36 -8.03 6.27 3.31
N ILE A 37 -9.32 6.08 3.03
CA ILE A 37 -9.88 4.81 2.58
C ILE A 37 -10.30 4.97 1.12
N ILE A 38 -9.74 4.12 0.26
CA ILE A 38 -10.23 4.03 -1.12
C ILE A 38 -11.30 2.95 -1.21
N THR A 39 -12.27 3.16 -2.10
CA THR A 39 -13.33 2.20 -2.39
C THR A 39 -13.38 1.91 -3.88
N GLY A 40 -13.90 0.73 -4.24
CA GLY A 40 -13.90 0.27 -5.63
C GLY A 40 -14.63 1.20 -6.60
N LYS A 41 -15.79 1.77 -6.22
CA LYS A 41 -16.56 2.69 -7.09
C LYS A 41 -17.04 3.95 -6.37
N ASN A 42 -17.10 3.94 -5.05
CA ASN A 42 -17.72 5.01 -4.27
C ASN A 42 -16.81 6.20 -3.96
N GLY A 43 -15.55 6.17 -4.40
CA GLY A 43 -14.59 7.27 -4.24
C GLY A 43 -13.60 7.06 -3.09
N VAL A 44 -13.14 8.17 -2.52
CA VAL A 44 -12.12 8.22 -1.46
C VAL A 44 -12.73 8.87 -0.23
N PHE A 45 -12.49 8.28 0.93
CA PHE A 45 -13.06 8.71 2.20
C PHE A 45 -11.98 9.04 3.22
N LEU A 46 -12.29 9.98 4.11
CA LEU A 46 -11.54 10.26 5.33
C LEU A 46 -12.28 9.70 6.52
N MET A 47 -11.57 8.95 7.34
CA MET A 47 -12.05 8.44 8.61
C MET A 47 -11.11 8.91 9.72
N ASN A 48 -11.64 9.65 10.68
CA ASN A 48 -10.84 10.19 11.78
C ASN A 48 -10.29 9.09 12.70
N GLU A 49 -9.28 9.41 13.50
CA GLU A 49 -8.64 8.47 14.45
C GLU A 49 -9.62 7.82 15.43
N ASN A 50 -10.67 8.57 15.82
CA ASN A 50 -11.67 8.15 16.80
C ASN A 50 -12.76 7.29 16.18
N LEU A 51 -12.75 7.17 14.85
CA LEU A 51 -13.66 6.32 14.09
C LEU A 51 -15.11 6.72 14.33
N THR A 52 -15.35 8.03 14.44
CA THR A 52 -16.67 8.64 14.70
C THR A 52 -17.20 9.41 13.50
N SER A 53 -16.34 9.78 12.55
CA SER A 53 -16.75 10.45 11.32
C SER A 53 -16.16 9.74 10.11
N LEU A 54 -16.96 9.67 9.05
CA LEU A 54 -16.57 9.18 7.75
C LEU A 54 -17.07 10.20 6.71
N GLU A 55 -16.14 10.82 5.99
CA GLU A 55 -16.43 11.87 5.02
C GLU A 55 -15.94 11.44 3.63
N CYS A 56 -16.76 11.64 2.61
CA CYS A 56 -16.37 11.42 1.22
C CYS A 56 -15.67 12.67 0.66
N ILE A 57 -14.47 12.50 0.10
CA ILE A 57 -13.70 13.57 -0.52
C ILE A 57 -14.28 13.85 -1.91
N GLN A 58 -15.13 14.88 -2.01
CA GLN A 58 -15.85 15.20 -3.26
C GLN A 58 -14.95 15.73 -4.38
N THR A 59 -13.77 16.27 -4.05
CA THR A 59 -12.83 16.84 -5.04
C THR A 59 -12.06 15.79 -5.82
N ILE A 60 -12.01 14.54 -5.33
CA ILE A 60 -11.36 13.43 -6.03
C ILE A 60 -12.39 12.75 -6.93
N GLU A 61 -12.07 12.67 -8.23
CA GLU A 61 -12.89 11.96 -9.21
C GLU A 61 -13.14 10.50 -8.80
N LYS A 62 -14.37 10.03 -9.03
CA LYS A 62 -14.72 8.62 -8.83
C LYS A 62 -14.08 7.78 -9.94
N LYS A 63 -13.11 6.94 -9.56
CA LYS A 63 -12.48 5.93 -10.42
C LYS A 63 -12.40 4.60 -9.70
N GLN A 64 -12.07 3.55 -10.43
CA GLN A 64 -11.72 2.27 -9.82
C GLN A 64 -10.32 2.35 -9.23
N TRP A 65 -10.22 2.73 -7.97
CA TRP A 65 -8.96 2.82 -7.25
C TRP A 65 -8.51 1.44 -6.76
N LEU A 66 -7.20 1.19 -6.76
CA LEU A 66 -6.62 -0.09 -6.34
C LEU A 66 -5.73 0.00 -5.11
N SER A 67 -4.86 1.01 -5.05
CA SER A 67 -3.94 1.20 -3.93
C SER A 67 -3.71 2.69 -3.67
N CYS A 68 -3.35 3.02 -2.43
CA CYS A 68 -3.10 4.39 -2.02
C CYS A 68 -1.92 4.50 -1.05
N THR A 69 -1.25 5.64 -1.09
CA THR A 69 -0.25 6.03 -0.09
C THR A 69 -0.19 7.55 0.01
N CYS A 70 0.43 8.08 1.05
CA CYS A 70 0.53 9.52 1.23
C CYS A 70 1.91 9.95 1.75
N SER A 71 2.32 11.14 1.32
CA SER A 71 3.33 11.93 2.01
C SER A 71 2.67 12.88 3.01
N ASP A 72 3.43 13.85 3.54
CA ASP A 72 2.85 14.90 4.39
C ASP A 72 1.92 15.85 3.61
N SER A 73 2.16 16.01 2.31
CA SER A 73 1.44 17.01 1.50
C SER A 73 0.63 16.41 0.35
N ASN A 74 0.86 15.15 -0.02
CA ASN A 74 0.24 14.56 -1.20
C ASN A 74 -0.33 13.16 -0.95
N LEU A 75 -1.48 12.89 -1.58
CA LEU A 75 -2.07 11.57 -1.77
C LEU A 75 -1.66 11.04 -3.13
N PHE A 76 -1.25 9.78 -3.19
CA PHE A 76 -1.00 9.05 -4.42
C PHE A 76 -1.99 7.89 -4.55
N LEU A 77 -2.69 7.81 -5.68
CA LEU A 77 -3.69 6.78 -5.98
C LEU A 77 -3.35 6.01 -7.25
N THR A 78 -3.52 4.70 -7.25
CA THR A 78 -3.38 3.87 -8.47
C THR A 78 -4.74 3.40 -8.99
N THR A 79 -4.90 3.31 -10.31
CA THR A 79 -6.13 2.75 -10.91
C THR A 79 -6.09 1.22 -10.99
N ASN A 80 -7.26 0.59 -10.90
CA ASN A 80 -7.46 -0.86 -11.00
C ASN A 80 -7.68 -1.31 -12.46
N GLU A 81 -6.73 -1.02 -13.32
CA GLU A 81 -6.80 -1.34 -14.75
C GLU A 81 -5.43 -1.69 -15.32
N SER A 82 -5.41 -2.31 -16.50
CA SER A 82 -4.18 -2.62 -17.22
C SER A 82 -3.59 -1.32 -17.75
N GLY A 83 -2.28 -1.13 -17.61
CA GLY A 83 -1.67 0.18 -17.78
C GLY A 83 -2.06 1.15 -16.66
N SER A 84 -2.03 0.68 -15.41
CA SER A 84 -2.48 1.45 -14.26
C SER A 84 -1.84 2.84 -14.22
N ASN A 85 -2.67 3.86 -14.01
CA ASN A 85 -2.26 5.25 -13.87
C ASN A 85 -1.95 5.56 -12.40
N ILE A 86 -1.12 6.57 -12.14
CA ILE A 86 -0.92 7.14 -10.79
C ILE A 86 -1.40 8.58 -10.78
N PHE A 87 -2.23 8.92 -9.82
CA PHE A 87 -2.75 10.27 -9.59
C PHE A 87 -2.16 10.85 -8.32
N GLN A 88 -1.79 12.13 -8.36
CA GLN A 88 -1.32 12.89 -7.21
C GLN A 88 -2.32 14.00 -6.88
N TYR A 89 -2.72 14.07 -5.61
CA TYR A 89 -3.58 15.12 -5.07
C TYR A 89 -2.91 15.79 -3.88
N ASN A 90 -3.06 17.11 -3.72
CA ASN A 90 -2.47 17.85 -2.62
C ASN A 90 -3.48 18.06 -1.48
N PHE A 91 -3.15 17.58 -0.27
CA PHE A 91 -4.02 17.69 0.91
C PHE A 91 -4.31 19.13 1.31
N LEU A 92 -3.27 19.96 1.31
CA LEU A 92 -3.30 21.34 1.79
C LEU A 92 -4.16 22.24 0.90
N LEU A 93 -4.43 21.79 -0.33
CA LEU A 93 -5.31 22.43 -1.29
C LEU A 93 -6.64 21.66 -1.44
N SER A 94 -7.17 21.10 -0.35
CA SER A 94 -8.45 20.38 -0.34
C SER A 94 -8.50 19.22 -1.34
N PHE A 95 -7.41 18.45 -1.40
CA PHE A 95 -7.22 17.36 -2.37
C PHE A 95 -7.28 17.83 -3.82
N HIS A 96 -6.72 19.01 -4.13
CA HIS A 96 -6.60 19.48 -5.50
C HIS A 96 -5.76 18.50 -6.33
N PHE A 97 -6.24 18.20 -7.54
CA PHE A 97 -5.49 17.38 -8.48
C PHE A 97 -4.21 18.10 -8.92
N MET A 98 -3.06 17.46 -8.73
CA MET A 98 -1.76 18.03 -9.09
C MET A 98 -1.26 17.50 -10.44
N LYS A 99 -1.24 16.17 -10.57
CA LYS A 99 -0.57 15.48 -11.67
C LYS A 99 -1.08 14.06 -11.84
N GLN A 100 -1.00 13.57 -13.08
CA GLN A 100 -1.19 12.17 -13.41
C GLN A 100 0.04 11.65 -14.16
N TRP A 101 0.55 10.49 -13.74
CA TRP A 101 1.43 9.67 -14.56
C TRP A 101 0.59 8.65 -15.31
N LYS A 102 0.61 8.76 -16.64
CA LYS A 102 -0.14 7.86 -17.52
C LYS A 102 0.59 6.52 -17.65
N SER A 103 -0.10 5.46 -18.09
CA SER A 103 0.49 4.13 -18.35
C SER A 103 1.90 4.18 -18.95
N SER A 104 2.12 4.88 -20.08
CA SER A 104 3.45 4.95 -20.71
C SER A 104 4.59 5.47 -19.81
N GLN A 105 4.26 6.15 -18.71
CA GLN A 105 5.17 6.62 -17.68
C GLN A 105 5.15 5.74 -16.42
N SER A 106 3.97 5.27 -16.00
CA SER A 106 3.72 4.53 -14.76
C SER A 106 4.01 3.03 -14.87
N CYS A 107 3.46 2.35 -15.87
CA CYS A 107 3.68 0.94 -16.18
C CYS A 107 3.16 0.56 -17.58
N ASN A 108 3.69 -0.52 -18.17
CA ASN A 108 3.28 -0.93 -19.51
C ASN A 108 1.77 -1.23 -19.59
N SER A 109 1.21 -1.18 -20.80
CA SER A 109 -0.23 -1.36 -21.03
C SER A 109 -0.76 -2.73 -20.59
N ASP A 110 0.09 -3.76 -20.49
CA ASP A 110 -0.23 -5.11 -20.01
C ASP A 110 0.11 -5.34 -18.52
N GLU A 111 0.48 -4.27 -17.81
CA GLU A 111 0.89 -4.29 -16.41
C GLU A 111 -0.14 -3.66 -15.48
N PHE A 112 -0.11 -4.09 -14.22
CA PHE A 112 -0.91 -3.53 -13.14
C PHE A 112 -0.02 -3.07 -11.99
N ILE A 113 -0.33 -1.91 -11.41
CA ILE A 113 0.31 -1.45 -10.17
C ILE A 113 -0.55 -1.90 -8.99
N TYR A 114 -0.14 -3.00 -8.36
CA TYR A 114 -0.89 -3.64 -7.28
C TYR A 114 -0.71 -2.99 -5.91
N ASN A 115 0.42 -2.33 -5.69
CA ASN A 115 0.64 -1.62 -4.45
C ASN A 115 1.61 -0.46 -4.65
N ILE A 116 1.38 0.60 -3.89
CA ILE A 116 2.21 1.80 -3.84
C ILE A 116 2.53 2.13 -2.38
N ALA A 117 3.76 2.51 -2.09
CA ALA A 117 4.17 3.00 -0.78
C ALA A 117 5.10 4.20 -0.92
N TYR A 118 4.81 5.26 -0.16
CA TYR A 118 5.64 6.45 -0.10
C TYR A 118 6.64 6.35 1.06
N ASN A 119 7.87 6.79 0.81
CA ASN A 119 8.85 7.05 1.85
C ASN A 119 9.89 8.05 1.35
N ASN A 120 10.16 9.10 2.12
CA ASN A 120 11.28 10.02 1.90
C ASN A 120 11.47 10.43 0.42
N GLU A 121 10.45 11.05 -0.17
CA GLU A 121 10.44 11.53 -1.57
C GLU A 121 10.51 10.43 -2.64
N THR A 122 10.29 9.18 -2.26
CA THR A 122 10.26 8.04 -3.17
C THR A 122 8.94 7.30 -3.13
N LEU A 123 8.60 6.66 -4.25
CA LEU A 123 7.46 5.76 -4.40
C LEU A 123 7.98 4.37 -4.74
N ALA A 124 7.71 3.42 -3.87
CA ALA A 124 7.89 2.00 -4.14
C ALA A 124 6.61 1.44 -4.78
N LEU A 125 6.76 0.75 -5.90
CA LEU A 125 5.67 0.20 -6.71
C LEU A 125 5.83 -1.30 -6.84
N ILE A 126 4.75 -2.05 -6.63
CA ILE A 126 4.67 -3.45 -7.05
C ILE A 126 3.89 -3.52 -8.36
N ILE A 127 4.59 -3.91 -9.42
CA ILE A 127 4.05 -3.97 -10.77
C ILE A 127 3.99 -5.44 -11.19
N LYS A 128 2.83 -5.91 -11.65
CA LYS A 128 2.66 -7.25 -12.24
C LYS A 128 2.43 -7.15 -13.73
N ASN A 129 3.21 -7.89 -14.49
CA ASN A 129 2.93 -8.17 -15.89
C ASN A 129 2.07 -9.43 -16.01
N ARG A 130 0.87 -9.31 -16.59
CA ARG A 130 -0.06 -10.45 -16.72
C ARG A 130 0.36 -11.42 -17.82
N THR A 131 1.05 -10.95 -18.84
CA THR A 131 1.44 -11.72 -20.02
C THR A 131 2.51 -12.76 -19.71
N ASN A 132 3.52 -12.38 -18.91
CA ASN A 132 4.68 -13.24 -18.63
C ASN A 132 4.76 -13.73 -17.17
N ASN A 133 3.76 -13.41 -16.34
CA ASN A 133 3.71 -13.77 -14.92
C ASN A 133 4.96 -13.33 -14.12
N LYS A 134 5.56 -12.19 -14.47
CA LYS A 134 6.62 -11.56 -13.66
C LYS A 134 6.04 -10.43 -12.84
N ASN A 135 6.54 -10.31 -11.61
CA ASN A 135 6.38 -9.11 -10.82
C ASN A 135 7.70 -8.34 -10.85
N ARG A 136 7.63 -7.03 -10.73
CA ARG A 136 8.77 -6.20 -10.39
C ARG A 136 8.43 -5.24 -9.26
N ILE A 137 9.42 -4.95 -8.43
CA ILE A 137 9.38 -3.80 -7.53
C ILE A 137 10.20 -2.70 -8.18
N GLU A 138 9.67 -1.49 -8.23
CA GLU A 138 10.42 -0.32 -8.64
C GLU A 138 10.41 0.72 -7.54
N LEU A 139 11.54 1.40 -7.36
CA LEU A 139 11.63 2.61 -6.57
C LEU A 139 11.82 3.79 -7.51
N ARG A 140 10.95 4.79 -7.41
CA ARG A 140 10.96 5.98 -8.26
C ARG A 140 10.93 7.25 -7.42
N SER A 141 11.42 8.35 -7.97
CA SER A 141 11.21 9.67 -7.37
C SER A 141 9.71 10.01 -7.31
N SER A 142 9.21 10.57 -6.22
CA SER A 142 7.81 10.98 -6.15
C SER A 142 7.51 12.25 -6.94
N SER A 143 8.53 13.07 -7.27
CA SER A 143 8.35 14.35 -7.97
C SER A 143 8.47 14.20 -9.49
N VAL A 144 9.61 13.68 -9.95
CA VAL A 144 9.91 13.53 -11.37
C VAL A 144 9.56 12.15 -11.91
N PHE A 145 9.50 11.13 -11.03
CA PHE A 145 9.12 9.74 -11.35
C PHE A 145 10.13 8.94 -12.18
N ASP A 146 11.37 9.43 -12.17
CA ASP A 146 12.53 8.69 -12.66
C ASP A 146 12.83 7.49 -11.74
N PRO A 147 13.26 6.35 -12.31
CA PRO A 147 13.58 5.16 -11.55
C PRO A 147 14.94 5.26 -10.86
N PHE A 148 15.00 4.87 -9.59
CA PHE A 148 16.24 4.63 -8.86
C PHE A 148 16.73 3.19 -9.08
N TRP A 149 15.85 2.21 -8.93
CA TRP A 149 16.15 0.80 -9.15
C TRP A 149 14.89 -0.02 -9.42
N SER A 150 15.10 -1.22 -9.99
CA SER A 150 14.05 -2.18 -10.28
C SER A 150 14.53 -3.61 -9.99
N ILE A 151 13.68 -4.41 -9.36
CA ILE A 151 13.94 -5.82 -9.05
C ILE A 151 12.82 -6.67 -9.64
N THR A 152 13.16 -7.61 -10.50
CA THR A 152 12.18 -8.53 -11.12
C THR A 152 12.23 -9.90 -10.46
N PHE A 153 11.08 -10.51 -10.24
CA PHE A 153 10.94 -11.84 -9.67
C PHE A 153 9.74 -12.58 -10.25
N ASN A 154 9.84 -13.91 -10.31
CA ASN A 154 8.76 -14.75 -10.83
C ASN A 154 7.55 -14.68 -9.90
N ALA A 155 6.37 -14.41 -10.46
CA ALA A 155 5.11 -14.50 -9.74
C ALA A 155 4.60 -15.94 -9.79
N ALA A 156 4.04 -16.42 -8.67
CA ALA A 156 3.22 -17.63 -8.74
C ALA A 156 1.99 -17.34 -9.61
N TYR A 157 1.55 -18.35 -10.37
CA TYR A 157 0.25 -18.30 -11.02
C TYR A 157 -0.84 -18.36 -9.94
N CYS A 158 -1.29 -17.19 -9.49
CA CYS A 158 -2.28 -17.07 -8.44
C CYS A 158 -3.23 -15.92 -8.76
N LEU A 159 -4.54 -16.23 -8.75
CA LEU A 159 -5.62 -15.24 -8.98
C LEU A 159 -5.65 -14.13 -7.91
N THR A 160 -4.94 -14.31 -6.80
CA THR A 160 -4.88 -13.35 -5.68
C THR A 160 -3.53 -12.63 -5.57
N SER A 161 -2.74 -12.58 -6.65
CA SER A 161 -1.47 -11.84 -6.68
C SER A 161 -1.61 -10.33 -6.44
N TRP A 162 -2.83 -9.78 -6.56
CA TRP A 162 -3.14 -8.40 -6.18
C TRP A 162 -2.91 -8.11 -4.69
N LYS A 163 -2.69 -9.15 -3.87
CA LYS A 163 -2.31 -9.07 -2.45
C LYS A 163 -0.81 -8.92 -2.22
N ASN A 164 0.01 -8.78 -3.27
CA ASN A 164 1.40 -8.39 -3.06
C ASN A 164 1.45 -6.99 -2.47
N ARG A 165 2.33 -6.79 -1.48
CA ARG A 165 2.43 -5.55 -0.71
C ARG A 165 3.89 -5.17 -0.52
N VAL A 166 4.15 -3.87 -0.46
CA VAL A 166 5.44 -3.31 -0.07
C VAL A 166 5.23 -2.47 1.19
N CYS A 167 6.13 -2.62 2.16
CA CYS A 167 6.10 -1.89 3.40
C CYS A 167 7.47 -1.25 3.64
N VAL A 168 7.46 -0.04 4.17
CA VAL A 168 8.66 0.69 4.58
C VAL A 168 9.21 0.06 5.86
N LEU A 169 10.51 -0.21 5.86
CA LEU A 169 11.27 -0.57 7.05
C LEU A 169 12.13 0.61 7.50
N LYS A 170 12.84 0.46 8.61
CA LYS A 170 13.87 1.41 9.05
C LYS A 170 14.92 1.66 7.96
N TYR A 171 15.56 2.82 8.04
CA TYR A 171 16.71 3.19 7.20
C TYR A 171 16.41 3.18 5.69
N ASN A 172 15.17 3.51 5.31
CA ASN A 172 14.69 3.52 3.92
C ASN A 172 14.83 2.16 3.22
N GLU A 173 14.77 1.08 4.00
CA GLU A 173 14.70 -0.28 3.48
C GLU A 173 13.24 -0.70 3.26
N TRP A 174 13.04 -1.79 2.54
CA TRP A 174 11.72 -2.21 2.09
C TRP A 174 11.50 -3.68 2.39
N LEU A 175 10.32 -4.01 2.88
CA LEU A 175 9.82 -5.38 2.95
C LEU A 175 8.83 -5.59 1.82
N VAL A 176 9.11 -6.58 0.97
CA VAL A 176 8.19 -6.97 -0.11
C VAL A 176 7.55 -8.29 0.24
N ILE A 177 6.23 -8.30 0.22
CA ILE A 177 5.39 -9.47 0.43
C ILE A 177 4.98 -10.02 -0.93
N ASP A 178 5.51 -11.19 -1.27
CA ASP A 178 5.06 -11.97 -2.42
C ASP A 178 4.05 -13.01 -1.93
N TYR A 179 2.78 -12.60 -1.94
CA TYR A 179 1.65 -13.40 -1.49
C TYR A 179 1.57 -14.73 -2.25
N GLY A 180 1.74 -14.67 -3.57
CA GLY A 180 1.59 -15.83 -4.45
C GLY A 180 2.58 -16.95 -4.11
N ASN A 181 3.85 -16.59 -3.91
CA ASN A 181 4.89 -17.55 -3.55
C ASN A 181 5.06 -17.76 -2.04
N SER A 182 4.28 -17.07 -1.20
CA SER A 182 4.39 -17.14 0.27
C SER A 182 5.82 -16.85 0.75
N ARG A 183 6.40 -15.74 0.29
CA ARG A 183 7.76 -15.33 0.65
C ARG A 183 7.87 -13.83 0.90
N LEU A 184 8.93 -13.48 1.61
CA LEU A 184 9.32 -12.12 1.96
C LEU A 184 10.67 -11.80 1.33
N PHE A 185 10.79 -10.59 0.78
CA PHE A 185 12.08 -10.01 0.42
C PHE A 185 12.38 -8.83 1.32
N HIS A 186 13.60 -8.81 1.85
CA HIS A 186 14.18 -7.62 2.45
C HIS A 186 15.06 -6.94 1.41
N VAL A 187 14.69 -5.73 1.02
CA VAL A 187 15.35 -4.94 -0.01
C VAL A 187 15.97 -3.72 0.66
N SER A 188 17.26 -3.48 0.40
CA SER A 188 17.97 -2.29 0.87
C SER A 188 17.46 -1.01 0.16
N LYS A 189 17.82 0.15 0.69
CA LYS A 189 17.54 1.45 0.06
C LYS A 189 18.04 1.55 -1.40
N ASP A 190 19.12 0.83 -1.73
CA ASP A 190 19.79 0.86 -3.04
C ASP A 190 19.34 -0.29 -3.97
N GLY A 191 18.28 -1.01 -3.60
CA GLY A 191 17.68 -2.06 -4.45
C GLY A 191 18.37 -3.41 -4.39
N GLN A 192 19.31 -3.63 -3.47
CA GLN A 192 19.89 -4.96 -3.24
C GLN A 192 18.98 -5.81 -2.35
N VAL A 193 18.71 -7.06 -2.76
CA VAL A 193 17.98 -8.03 -1.95
C VAL A 193 18.90 -8.58 -0.86
N LYS A 194 18.69 -8.15 0.39
CA LYS A 194 19.46 -8.57 1.57
C LYS A 194 19.07 -9.96 2.04
N ALA A 195 17.78 -10.29 1.96
CA ALA A 195 17.25 -11.58 2.37
C ALA A 195 16.01 -11.97 1.56
N ASN A 196 15.86 -13.28 1.37
CA ASN A 196 14.66 -13.90 0.83
C ASN A 196 14.29 -15.08 1.74
N ARG A 197 13.06 -15.09 2.24
CA ARG A 197 12.57 -16.09 3.19
C ARG A 197 11.18 -16.56 2.80
N SER A 198 10.99 -17.88 2.78
CA SER A 198 9.65 -18.43 2.77
C SER A 198 8.95 -18.10 4.09
N TYR A 199 7.64 -17.89 4.03
CA TYR A 199 6.83 -17.61 5.20
C TYR A 199 5.50 -18.36 5.09
N LYS A 200 5.21 -19.20 6.08
CA LYS A 200 3.97 -19.96 6.19
C LYS A 200 3.34 -19.67 7.55
N PRO A 201 2.04 -19.32 7.61
CA PRO A 201 1.06 -19.28 6.52
C PRO A 201 1.18 -18.02 5.63
N ARG A 202 0.43 -17.96 4.52
CA ARG A 202 0.46 -16.81 3.57
C ARG A 202 0.23 -15.47 4.27
N ILE A 203 1.04 -14.48 3.91
CA ILE A 203 0.99 -13.13 4.47
C ILE A 203 -0.02 -12.30 3.69
N ASN A 204 -1.06 -11.82 4.35
CA ASN A 204 -2.04 -10.91 3.75
C ASN A 204 -1.55 -9.45 3.78
N ASN A 205 -0.87 -9.02 4.85
CA ASN A 205 -0.35 -7.67 4.98
C ASN A 205 0.81 -7.62 5.99
N ALA A 206 1.64 -6.59 5.93
CA ALA A 206 2.60 -6.27 6.98
C ALA A 206 2.74 -4.77 7.15
N ILE A 207 2.99 -4.35 8.39
CA ILE A 207 3.22 -2.95 8.74
C ILE A 207 4.31 -2.86 9.81
N LEU A 208 5.17 -1.85 9.68
CA LEU A 208 6.06 -1.45 10.76
C LEU A 208 5.27 -0.60 11.77
N PHE A 209 5.14 -1.10 12.99
CA PHE A 209 4.54 -0.39 14.11
C PHE A 209 5.62 0.21 15.00
N GLY A 210 5.53 1.52 15.25
CA GLY A 210 6.56 2.27 15.96
C GLY A 210 7.89 2.20 15.22
N THR A 211 8.99 2.01 15.96
CA THR A 211 10.32 1.97 15.35
C THR A 211 10.85 0.56 15.09
N ASN A 212 10.37 -0.48 15.79
CA ASN A 212 11.05 -1.79 15.78
C ASN A 212 10.12 -3.00 15.86
N ILE A 213 8.81 -2.83 15.66
CA ILE A 213 7.87 -3.96 15.69
C ILE A 213 7.28 -4.14 14.31
N LEU A 214 7.67 -5.20 13.62
CA LEU A 214 7.02 -5.62 12.38
C LEU A 214 5.81 -6.48 12.72
N VAL A 215 4.63 -6.05 12.32
CA VAL A 215 3.38 -6.81 12.46
C VAL A 215 3.05 -7.43 11.12
N ILE A 216 2.97 -8.76 11.07
CA ILE A 216 2.62 -9.53 9.88
C ILE A 216 1.23 -10.13 10.09
N LYS A 217 0.27 -9.73 9.27
CA LYS A 217 -1.09 -10.27 9.23
C LYS A 217 -1.16 -11.42 8.23
N THR A 218 -1.67 -12.55 8.67
CA THR A 218 -2.00 -13.71 7.83
C THR A 218 -3.53 -13.80 7.69
N LEU A 219 -4.06 -14.94 7.24
CA LEU A 219 -5.51 -15.15 7.24
C LEU A 219 -6.03 -15.34 8.67
N ASP A 220 -5.28 -16.06 9.49
CA ASP A 220 -5.76 -16.59 10.76
C ASP A 220 -5.23 -15.79 11.97
N ASN A 221 -4.12 -15.06 11.81
CA ASN A 221 -3.44 -14.40 12.92
C ASN A 221 -2.67 -13.15 12.52
N ALA A 222 -2.21 -12.41 13.54
CA ALA A 222 -1.22 -11.37 13.43
C ALA A 222 -0.01 -11.73 14.29
N ASN A 223 1.17 -11.82 13.67
CA ASN A 223 2.44 -12.15 14.33
C ASN A 223 3.29 -10.89 14.45
N CYS A 224 3.88 -10.66 15.62
CA CYS A 224 4.73 -9.50 15.88
C CYS A 224 6.19 -9.94 16.00
N TYR A 225 7.08 -9.27 15.27
CA TYR A 225 8.52 -9.50 15.26
C TYR A 225 9.25 -8.24 15.68
N ARG A 226 10.31 -8.37 16.49
CA ARG A 226 11.20 -7.26 16.81
C ARG A 226 12.32 -7.19 15.78
N ILE A 227 12.51 -6.04 15.16
CA ILE A 227 13.49 -5.79 14.08
C ILE A 227 14.31 -4.52 14.26
#